data_AF-A0A917DR00-F1
#
_entry.id   AF-A0A917DR00-F1
#
_cell.length_a   1.000
_cell.length_b   1.000
_cell.length_c   1.000
_cell.angle_alpha   90.00
_cell.angle_beta   90.00
_cell.angle_gamma   90.00
#
_symmetry.space_group_name_H-M   'P 1'
#
loop_
_entity.id
_entity.type
_entity.pdbx_description
1 polymer ?
#
loop_
_entity_poly.entity_id
_entity_poly.type
_entity_poly.pdbx_seq_one_letter_code
_entity_poly.pdbx_strand_id
1 'polypeptide(L)' 'MKKKQYDLNFKKMVVPKAKEIGNMTAVARQHELDPKMVFRWVER' A
#
# COMPACT_ATOMS: atom_id res chain seq x y z
N MET A 1 18.14 -10.38 0.92
CA MET A 1 17.34 -9.52 0.01
C MET A 1 17.18 -8.14 0.63
N LYS A 2 17.54 -7.05 -0.08
CA LYS A 2 17.33 -5.68 0.42
C LYS A 2 15.82 -5.41 0.49
N LYS A 3 15.31 -5.01 1.66
CA LYS A 3 13.92 -4.56 1.80
C LYS A 3 13.75 -3.28 0.96
N LYS A 4 12.91 -3.31 -0.08
CA LYS A 4 12.49 -2.08 -0.76
C LYS A 4 11.82 -1.18 0.29
N GLN A 5 12.47 -0.07 0.62
CA GLN A 5 11.86 0.98 1.41
C GLN A 5 11.10 1.89 0.46
N TYR A 6 9.82 2.10 0.77
CA TYR A 6 8.98 3.05 0.05
C TYR A 6 8.97 4.37 0.81
N ASP A 7 9.05 5.47 0.07
CA ASP A 7 8.99 6.82 0.61
C ASP A 7 7.69 7.07 1.38
N LEU A 8 7.74 7.99 2.35
CA LEU A 8 6.58 8.37 3.15
C LEU A 8 5.46 8.99 2.30
N ASN A 9 5.78 9.78 1.29
CA ASN A 9 4.78 10.38 0.41
C ASN A 9 4.03 9.30 -0.38
N PHE A 10 4.75 8.28 -0.84
CA PHE A 10 4.14 7.16 -1.53
C PHE A 10 3.13 6.41 -0.64
N LYS A 11 3.48 6.14 0.62
CA LYS A 11 2.54 5.52 1.57
C LYS A 11 1.33 6.41 1.84
N LYS A 12 1.53 7.74 1.97
CA LYS A 12 0.45 8.71 2.15
C LYS A 12 -0.51 8.78 0.96
N MET A 13 -0.09 8.40 -0.24
CA MET A 13 -0.99 8.27 -1.39
C MET A 13 -1.74 6.92 -1.41
N VAL A 14 -1.03 5.82 -1.11
CA VAL A 14 -1.56 4.46 -1.23
C VAL A 14 -2.59 4.14 -0.14
N VAL A 15 -2.31 4.49 1.11
CA VAL A 15 -3.16 4.17 2.27
C VAL A 15 -4.58 4.76 2.17
N PRO A 16 -4.78 6.07 1.93
CA PRO A 16 -6.12 6.63 1.84
C PRO A 16 -6.90 6.05 0.66
N LYS A 17 -6.25 5.85 -0.49
CA LYS A 17 -6.90 5.23 -1.66
C LYS A 17 -7.34 3.78 -1.39
N ALA A 18 -6.53 3.03 -0.65
CA ALA A 18 -6.89 1.67 -0.23
C ALA A 18 -8.07 1.65 0.77
N LYS A 19 -8.15 2.64 1.67
CA LYS A 19 -9.29 2.82 2.59
C LYS A 19 -10.56 3.25 1.87
N GLU A 20 -10.46 4.18 0.91
CA GLU A 20 -11.59 4.69 0.13
C GLU A 20 -12.22 3.61 -0.74
N ILE A 21 -11.41 2.84 -1.46
CA ILE A 21 -11.90 1.77 -2.34
C ILE A 21 -12.34 0.53 -1.52
N GLY A 22 -11.80 0.36 -0.31
CA GLY A 22 -12.00 -0.84 0.51
C GLY A 22 -11.34 -2.11 -0.05
N ASN A 23 -10.50 -1.97 -1.10
CA ASN A 23 -9.85 -3.09 -1.78
C ASN A 23 -8.32 -2.86 -1.87
N MET A 24 -7.61 -3.30 -0.84
CA MET A 24 -6.14 -3.20 -0.76
C MET A 24 -5.44 -3.96 -1.87
N THR A 25 -6.00 -5.08 -2.33
CA THR A 25 -5.40 -5.91 -3.39
C THR A 25 -5.42 -5.19 -4.74
N ALA A 26 -6.52 -4.51 -5.07
CA ALA A 26 -6.63 -3.73 -6.30
C ALA A 26 -5.61 -2.59 -6.31
N VAL A 27 -5.50 -1.85 -5.21
CA VAL A 27 -4.53 -0.75 -5.07
C VAL A 27 -3.09 -1.28 -5.10
N ALA A 28 -2.82 -2.41 -4.45
CA ALA A 28 -1.49 -3.01 -4.48
C ALA A 28 -1.05 -3.38 -5.90
N ARG A 29 -1.94 -3.98 -6.70
CA ARG A 29 -1.68 -4.32 -8.11
C ARG A 29 -1.40 -3.10 -8.98
N GLN A 30 -2.10 -1.97 -8.76
CA GLN A 30 -1.86 -0.71 -9.49
C GLN A 30 -0.44 -0.15 -9.27
N HIS A 31 0.20 -0.55 -8.19
CA HIS A 31 1.50 -0.01 -7.77
C HIS A 31 2.59 -1.09 -7.66
N GLU A 32 2.34 -2.29 -8.21
CA GLU A 32 3.24 -3.45 -8.14
C GLU A 32 3.69 -3.79 -6.69
N LEU A 33 2.78 -3.59 -5.74
CA LEU A 33 2.97 -3.87 -4.33
C LEU A 33 2.43 -5.24 -3.94
N ASP A 34 2.95 -5.77 -2.84
CA ASP A 34 2.33 -6.90 -2.16
C ASP A 34 1.06 -6.45 -1.41
N PRO A 35 -0.10 -7.11 -1.61
CA PRO A 35 -1.34 -6.75 -0.93
C PRO A 35 -1.26 -6.77 0.60
N LYS A 36 -0.48 -7.71 1.20
CA LYS A 36 -0.30 -7.79 2.65
C LYS A 36 0.50 -6.58 3.16
N MET A 37 1.35 -6.02 2.32
CA MET A 37 2.11 -4.82 2.67
C MET A 37 1.21 -3.58 2.73
N VAL A 38 0.29 -3.43 1.78
CA VAL A 38 -0.73 -2.38 1.83
C VAL A 38 -1.65 -2.57 3.02
N PHE A 39 -2.07 -3.80 3.32
CA PHE A 39 -2.87 -4.12 4.50
C PHE A 39 -2.18 -3.68 5.80
N ARG A 40 -0.90 -4.02 5.98
CA ARG A 40 -0.09 -3.59 7.13
C ARG A 40 0.07 -2.07 7.25
N TRP A 41 0.01 -1.32 6.15
CA TRP A 41 0.07 0.14 6.19
C TRP A 41 -1.26 0.78 6.55
N VAL A 42 -2.38 0.09 6.27
CA VAL A 42 -3.73 0.53 6.61
C VAL A 42 -4.05 0.24 8.08
N GLU A 43 -3.57 -0.89 8.61
CA GLU A 43 -3.71 -1.29 10.02
C GLU A 43 -2.84 -0.49 10.99
N ARG A 44 -1.75 0.12 10.51
CA ARG A 44 -0.89 1.01 11.29
C ARG A 44 -1.41 2.44 11.32
#